data_AF-R5BSK0-F1
#
_entry.id   AF-R5BSK0-F1
#
_cell.length_a   1.000
_cell.length_b   1.000
_cell.length_c   1.000
_cell.angle_alpha   90.00
_cell.angle_beta   90.00
_cell.angle_gamma   90.00
#
_symmetry.space_group_name_H-M   'P 1'
#
loop_
_entity.id
_entity.type
_entity.pdbx_description
1 polymer ?
#
loop_
_entity_poly.entity_id
_entity_poly.type
_entity_poly.pdbx_seq_one_letter_code
_entity_poly.pdbx_strand_id
1 'polypeptide(L)' 'MCGVREIFVRLLLSGAAQFVMIHNHPSGDDSPSSMDCQATQRLIEAGKLMGIPMVDSIIIGDVGHFSIREEGMARFED' A
#
# COMPACT_ATOMS: atom_id res chain seq x y z
N MET A 1 8.72 6.41 4.65
CA MET A 1 7.60 6.36 3.70
C MET A 1 7.17 7.78 3.35
N CYS A 2 6.86 8.06 2.08
CA CYS A 2 6.34 9.36 1.66
C CYS A 2 4.98 9.63 2.33
N GLY A 3 4.62 10.90 2.54
CA GLY A 3 3.32 11.25 3.14
C GLY A 3 2.17 10.92 2.20
N VAL A 4 0.98 10.70 2.77
CA VAL A 4 -0.24 10.38 2.02
C VAL A 4 -0.54 11.47 0.98
N ARG A 5 -0.43 12.74 1.36
CA ARG A 5 -0.68 13.88 0.46
C ARG A 5 0.20 13.83 -0.79
N GLU A 6 1.50 13.60 -0.61
CA GLU A 6 2.46 13.58 -1.72
C GLU A 6 2.23 12.40 -2.67
N ILE A 7 1.79 11.25 -2.14
CA ILE A 7 1.38 10.09 -2.93
C ILE A 7 0.15 10.45 -3.78
N PHE A 8 -0.91 10.99 -3.16
CA PHE A 8 -2.15 11.30 -3.87
C PHE A 8 -2.02 12.42 -4.90
N VAL A 9 -1.15 13.41 -4.67
CA VAL A 9 -0.82 14.41 -5.69
C VAL A 9 -0.31 13.74 -6.96
N ARG A 10 0.55 12.72 -6.85
CA ARG A 10 1.07 11.99 -8.01
C ARG A 10 -0.01 11.14 -8.67
N LEU A 11 -0.81 10.42 -7.88
CA LEU A 11 -1.92 9.59 -8.39
C LEU A 11 -2.90 10.44 -9.21
N LEU A 12 -3.30 11.60 -8.68
CA LEU A 12 -4.19 12.55 -9.36
C LEU A 12 -3.58 13.08 -10.65
N LEU A 13 -2.33 13.53 -10.61
CA LEU A 13 -1.64 14.05 -11.81
C LEU A 13 -1.44 12.98 -12.89
N SER A 14 -1.34 11.71 -12.49
CA SER A 14 -1.24 10.59 -13.44
C SER A 14 -2.60 10.12 -13.99
N GLY A 15 -3.72 10.64 -13.47
CA GLY A 15 -5.06 10.16 -13.82
C GLY A 15 -5.31 8.71 -13.38
N ALA A 16 -4.71 8.30 -12.25
CA ALA A 16 -4.84 6.93 -11.76
C ALA A 16 -6.28 6.60 -11.38
N ALA A 17 -6.79 5.47 -11.86
CA ALA A 17 -8.08 4.91 -11.41
C ALA A 17 -7.95 4.13 -10.10
N GLN A 18 -6.80 3.52 -9.85
CA GLN A 18 -6.48 2.70 -8.68
C GLN A 18 -4.95 2.59 -8.53
N PHE A 19 -4.45 2.14 -7.38
CA PHE A 19 -3.00 2.04 -7.15
C PHE A 19 -2.59 0.84 -6.29
N VAL A 20 -1.33 0.42 -6.40
CA VAL A 20 -0.68 -0.58 -5.54
C VAL A 20 0.50 0.10 -4.86
N MET A 21 0.73 -0.19 -3.57
CA MET A 21 1.97 0.17 -2.91
C MET A 21 2.92 -1.01 -2.91
N ILE A 22 4.19 -0.74 -3.21
CA ILE A 22 5.25 -1.73 -3.11
C ILE A 22 6.40 -1.10 -2.35
N HIS A 23 6.93 -1.82 -1.36
CA HIS A 23 8.19 -1.45 -0.72
C HIS A 23 9.03 -2.71 -0.45
N ASN A 24 10.35 -2.55 -0.44
CA ASN A 24 11.26 -3.63 -0.15
C ASN A 24 11.73 -3.56 1.32
N HIS A 25 11.95 -4.72 1.93
CA HIS A 25 12.64 -4.83 3.21
C HIS A 25 14.08 -5.29 2.94
N PRO A 26 15.09 -4.41 3.08
CA PRO A 26 16.50 -4.76 2.82
C PRO A 26 17.05 -5.89 3.71
N SER A 27 16.32 -6.25 4.79
CA SER A 27 16.60 -7.40 5.65
C SER A 27 16.33 -8.74 4.98
N GLY A 28 15.59 -8.77 3.87
CA GLY A 28 15.18 -9.98 3.18
C GLY A 28 13.91 -10.65 3.74
N ASP A 29 13.51 -10.32 4.96
CA ASP A 29 12.22 -10.70 5.58
C ASP A 29 11.09 -9.84 5.01
N ASP A 30 10.03 -10.46 4.50
CA ASP A 30 8.86 -9.78 3.91
C ASP A 30 7.72 -9.57 4.92
N SER A 31 7.90 -9.96 6.18
CA SER A 31 6.91 -9.78 7.24
C SER A 31 6.57 -8.30 7.46
N PRO A 32 5.28 -7.90 7.47
CA PRO A 32 4.89 -6.51 7.63
C PRO A 32 5.25 -5.96 9.00
N SER A 33 5.89 -4.79 9.03
CA SER A 33 6.09 -4.06 10.27
C SER A 33 4.80 -3.36 10.73
N SER A 34 4.74 -2.97 12.00
CA SER A 34 3.63 -2.17 12.52
C SER A 34 3.47 -0.82 11.79
N MET A 35 4.55 -0.27 11.24
CA MET A 35 4.51 0.94 10.42
C MET A 35 3.91 0.67 9.03
N ASP A 36 4.22 -0.47 8.43
CA ASP A 36 3.68 -0.88 7.13
C ASP A 36 2.16 -1.06 7.20
N CYS A 37 1.68 -1.73 8.25
CA CYS A 37 0.24 -1.90 8.51
C CYS A 37 -0.47 -0.55 8.71
N GLN A 38 0.09 0.33 9.54
CA GLN A 38 -0.48 1.67 9.77
C GLN A 38 -0.51 2.52 8.51
N ALA A 39 0.55 2.48 7.71
CA ALA A 39 0.62 3.25 6.48
C ALA A 39 -0.36 2.72 5.43
N THR A 40 -0.48 1.39 5.31
CA THR A 40 -1.46 0.73 4.44
C THR A 40 -2.88 1.14 4.82
N GLN A 41 -3.24 1.09 6.10
CA GLN A 41 -4.56 1.50 6.57
C GLN A 41 -4.89 2.96 6.20
N ARG A 42 -3.96 3.90 6.43
CA ARG A 42 -4.15 5.32 6.08
C ARG A 42 -4.31 5.53 4.57
N LEU A 43 -3.56 4.76 3.76
CA LEU A 43 -3.64 4.86 2.30
C LEU A 43 -4.92 4.25 1.74
N ILE A 44 -5.41 3.16 2.32
CA ILE A 44 -6.73 2.60 1.99
C ILE A 44 -7.83 3.64 2.26
N GLU A 45 -7.83 4.23 3.45
CA GLU A 45 -8.83 5.24 3.84
C GLU A 45 -8.78 6.47 2.95
N ALA A 46 -7.59 6.97 2.64
CA ALA A 46 -7.41 8.09 1.71
C ALA A 46 -7.84 7.73 0.29
N GLY A 47 -7.51 6.52 -0.20
CA GLY A 47 -7.89 6.03 -1.51
C GLY A 47 -9.39 6.00 -1.71
N LYS A 48 -10.09 5.47 -0.71
CA LYS A 48 -11.56 5.50 -0.65
C LYS A 48 -12.12 6.92 -0.73
N LEU A 49 -11.60 7.84 0.09
CA LEU A 49 -12.09 9.22 0.13
C LEU A 49 -11.86 9.96 -1.20
N MET A 50 -10.73 9.69 -1.86
CA MET A 50 -10.33 10.37 -3.09
C MET A 50 -10.87 9.70 -4.37
N GLY A 51 -11.56 8.55 -4.25
CA GLY A 51 -12.05 7.79 -5.40
C GLY A 51 -10.94 7.13 -6.22
N ILE A 52 -9.79 6.85 -5.59
CA ILE A 52 -8.65 6.14 -6.18
C ILE A 52 -8.29 5.00 -5.22
N PRO A 53 -9.02 3.88 -5.22
CA PRO A 53 -8.83 2.82 -4.24
C PRO A 53 -7.45 2.17 -4.37
N MET A 54 -6.92 1.73 -3.23
CA MET A 54 -5.73 0.91 -3.17
C MET A 54 -6.12 -0.54 -3.45
N VAL A 55 -5.41 -1.19 -4.37
CA VAL A 55 -5.65 -2.58 -4.76
C VAL A 55 -4.94 -3.55 -3.82
N ASP A 56 -3.69 -3.23 -3.44
CA ASP A 56 -2.87 -4.03 -2.53
C ASP A 56 -1.65 -3.25 -2.00
N SER A 57 -1.06 -3.73 -0.91
CA SER A 57 0.22 -3.32 -0.35
C SER A 57 1.15 -4.53 -0.32
N ILE A 58 2.22 -4.49 -1.12
CA ILE A 58 3.12 -5.61 -1.33
C ILE A 58 4.49 -5.30 -0.73
N ILE A 59 5.00 -6.22 0.08
CA ILE A 59 6.34 -6.16 0.67
C ILE A 59 7.22 -7.15 -0.07
N ILE A 60 8.37 -6.70 -0.56
CA ILE A 60 9.32 -7.57 -1.27
C ILE A 60 10.49 -7.91 -0.34
N GLY A 61 10.73 -9.20 -0.14
CA GLY A 61 11.89 -9.76 0.57
C GLY A 61 12.89 -10.43 -0.39
N ASP A 62 13.84 -11.19 0.14
CA ASP A 62 14.90 -11.85 -0.65
C ASP A 62 14.39 -13.06 -1.43
N VAL A 63 13.43 -13.82 -0.86
CA VAL A 63 12.90 -15.06 -1.43
C VAL A 63 11.37 -15.06 -1.42
N GLY A 64 10.76 -13.92 -1.73
CA GLY A 64 9.30 -13.84 -1.72
C GLY A 64 8.74 -12.44 -1.71
N HIS A 65 7.44 -12.41 -1.49
CA HIS A 65 6.69 -11.20 -1.23
C HIS A 65 5.55 -11.50 -0.27
N PHE A 66 5.14 -10.47 0.46
CA PHE A 66 3.97 -10.48 1.31
C PHE A 66 2.91 -9.55 0.74
N SER A 67 1.73 -10.09 0.42
CA SER A 67 0.55 -9.30 0.04
C SER A 67 -0.34 -9.08 1.26
N ILE A 68 -0.52 -7.81 1.65
CA ILE A 68 -1.41 -7.49 2.77
C ILE A 68 -2.87 -7.85 2.45
N ARG A 69 -3.28 -7.78 1.18
CA ARG A 69 -4.62 -8.17 0.74
C ARG A 69 -4.83 -9.69 0.78
N GLU A 70 -3.91 -10.48 0.21
CA GLU A 70 -4.06 -11.93 0.16
C GLU A 70 -4.06 -12.55 1.57
N GLU A 71 -3.26 -11.98 2.48
CA GLU A 71 -3.17 -12.42 3.87
C GLU A 71 -4.30 -11.88 4.76
N GLY A 72 -5.25 -11.10 4.20
CA GLY A 72 -6.43 -10.62 4.90
C GLY A 72 -6.13 -9.66 6.07
N MET A 73 -4.96 -9.01 6.06
CA MET A 73 -4.50 -8.15 7.16
C MET A 73 -5.12 -6.75 7.16
N ALA A 74 -5.76 -6.34 6.06
CA ALA A 74 -6.51 -5.09 5.95
C ALA A 74 -7.75 -5.26 5.07
N ARG A 75 -8.72 -4.34 5.21
CA ARG A 75 -9.95 -4.35 4.42
C ARG A 75 -9.81 -3.43 3.22
N PHE A 76 -9.65 -4.02 2.04
CA PHE A 76 -9.67 -3.32 0.76
C PHE A 76 -11.11 -3.22 0.23
N GLU A 77 -11.36 -2.30 -0.69
CA GLU A 77 -12.62 -2.24 -1.43
C GLU A 77 -12.52 -3.11 -2.70
N ASP A 78 -13.63 -3.75 -3.07
CA ASP A 78 -13.76 -4.57 -4.28
C ASP A 78 -14.34 -3.77 -5.44
#